data_AF-A0A2R5LP82-F1
#
_entry.id   AF-A0A2R5LP82-F1
#
_cell.length_a   1.000
_cell.length_b   1.000
_cell.length_c   1.000
_cell.angle_alpha   90.00
_cell.angle_beta   90.00
_cell.angle_gamma   90.00
#
_symmetry.space_group_name_H-M   'P 1'
#
loop_
_entity.id
_entity.type
_entity.pdbx_description
1 polymer ?
#
loop_
_entity_poly.entity_id
_entity_poly.type
_entity_poly.pdbx_seq_one_letter_code
_entity_poly.pdbx_strand_id
1 'polypeptide(L)'
;MGLTRLLSTPVCAFLPSSKQAAVGVVNVPDKSLTDAILAQHLRSGVSVTSVKRLGDTECVKLAFVAGPAPKFVHIGSTKLPVHPYRARP
;
A
#
# COMPACT_ATOMS: atom_id res chain seq x y z
N MET A 1 15.53 6.02 -18.85
CA MET A 1 16.40 7.18 -18.57
C MET A 1 16.36 8.07 -19.80
N GLY A 2 15.68 9.23 -19.75
CA GLY A 2 15.55 10.13 -20.89
C GLY A 2 16.10 11.50 -20.55
N LEU A 3 17.11 11.98 -21.29
CA LEU A 3 17.63 13.33 -21.16
C LEU A 3 16.54 14.32 -21.56
N THR A 4 16.15 15.22 -20.65
CA THR A 4 15.17 16.28 -20.96
C THR A 4 15.91 17.60 -21.07
N ARG A 5 15.61 18.41 -22.10
CA ARG A 5 16.27 19.70 -22.34
C ARG A 5 15.36 20.85 -21.91
N LEU A 6 15.90 21.77 -21.12
CA LEU A 6 15.24 23.01 -20.71
C LEU A 6 16.10 24.18 -21.19
N LEU A 7 15.57 24.97 -22.13
CA LEU A 7 16.27 26.12 -22.74
C LEU A 7 17.74 25.79 -23.11
N SER A 8 17.93 24.77 -23.95
CA SER A 8 19.23 24.25 -24.44
C SER A 8 20.17 23.56 -23.43
N THR A 9 19.89 23.61 -22.13
CA THR A 9 20.70 22.91 -21.11
C THR A 9 20.22 21.47 -20.95
N PRO A 10 21.11 20.46 -21.08
CA PRO A 10 20.75 19.09 -20.74
C PRO A 10 20.55 18.98 -19.22
N VAL A 11 19.33 18.67 -18.80
CA VAL A 11 19.00 18.45 -17.39
C VAL A 11 18.63 16.98 -17.19
N CYS A 12 19.21 16.37 -16.18
CA CYS A 12 18.79 15.04 -15.75
C CYS A 12 17.52 15.20 -14.91
N ALA A 13 16.36 15.11 -15.56
CA ALA A 13 15.09 15.07 -14.86
C ALA A 13 14.91 13.67 -14.26
N PHE A 14 15.03 13.57 -12.94
CA PHE A 14 14.59 12.38 -12.24
C PHE A 14 13.07 12.32 -12.34
N LEU A 15 12.56 11.45 -13.21
CA LEU A 15 11.18 11.02 -13.07
C LEU A 15 11.06 10.39 -11.68
N PRO A 16 10.12 10.83 -10.82
CA PRO A 16 9.88 10.14 -9.57
C PRO A 16 9.66 8.67 -9.91
N SER A 17 10.44 7.78 -9.26
CA SER A 17 10.45 6.35 -9.55
C SER A 17 9.01 5.85 -9.72
N SER A 18 8.76 5.02 -10.74
CA SER A 18 7.46 4.39 -11.01
C SER A 18 6.77 4.11 -9.69
N LYS A 19 5.62 4.77 -9.44
CA LYS A 19 4.88 4.79 -8.16
C LYS A 19 5.13 3.48 -7.41
N GLN A 20 6.05 3.49 -6.43
CA GLN A 20 6.30 2.29 -5.64
C GLN A 20 4.96 1.83 -5.11
N ALA A 21 4.70 0.51 -5.15
CA ALA A 21 3.49 -0.06 -4.58
C ALA A 21 3.33 0.53 -3.17
N ALA A 22 2.28 1.32 -2.96
CA ALA A 22 2.08 1.90 -1.65
C ALA A 22 1.81 0.76 -0.68
N VAL A 23 2.55 0.75 0.42
CA VAL A 23 2.40 -0.26 1.46
C VAL A 23 1.69 0.39 2.63
N GLY A 24 0.56 -0.20 3.01
CA GLY A 24 -0.19 0.16 4.20
C GLY A 24 -0.14 -0.95 5.25
N VAL A 25 -0.39 -0.58 6.50
CA VAL A 25 -0.64 -1.51 7.60
C VAL A 25 -1.99 -1.17 8.21
N VAL A 26 -2.80 -2.18 8.45
CA VAL A 26 -4.08 -2.06 9.16
C VAL A 26 -4.06 -2.95 10.38
N ASN A 27 -4.79 -2.53 11.42
CA ASN A 27 -4.96 -3.35 12.62
C ASN A 27 -6.26 -4.19 12.50
N VAL A 28 -6.11 -5.51 12.56
CA VAL A 28 -7.18 -6.51 12.51
C VAL A 28 -7.09 -7.35 13.78
N PRO A 29 -7.91 -7.04 14.81
CA PRO A 29 -7.83 -7.69 16.13
C PRO A 29 -8.19 -9.17 16.07
N ASP A 30 -9.04 -9.56 15.12
CA ASP A 30 -9.39 -10.96 14.94
C ASP A 30 -8.25 -11.71 14.24
N LYS A 31 -7.52 -12.50 15.04
CA LYS A 31 -6.40 -13.35 14.58
C LYS A 31 -6.85 -14.62 13.86
N SER A 32 -8.13 -15.01 13.98
CA SER A 32 -8.65 -16.22 13.31
C SER A 32 -8.81 -16.02 11.79
N LEU A 33 -8.85 -14.76 11.34
CA LEU A 33 -8.93 -14.40 9.93
C LEU A 33 -7.59 -14.66 9.22
N THR A 34 -7.60 -15.64 8.31
CA THR A 34 -6.47 -15.98 7.45
C THR A 34 -6.30 -14.94 6.32
N ASP A 35 -5.10 -14.89 5.75
CA ASP A 35 -4.77 -13.96 4.66
C ASP A 35 -5.74 -14.08 3.45
N ALA A 36 -6.21 -15.29 3.17
CA ALA A 36 -7.17 -15.56 2.09
C ALA A 36 -8.56 -14.96 2.39
N ILE A 37 -9.05 -15.11 3.63
CA ILE A 37 -10.33 -14.54 4.07
C ILE A 37 -10.23 -13.01 4.07
N LEU A 38 -9.11 -12.47 4.57
CA LEU A 38 -8.86 -11.03 4.56
C LEU A 38 -8.86 -10.49 3.13
N ALA A 39 -8.18 -11.15 2.19
CA ALA A 39 -8.16 -10.74 0.79
C ALA A 39 -9.56 -10.78 0.13
N GLN A 40 -10.38 -11.79 0.47
CA GLN A 40 -11.74 -11.92 -0.08
C GLN A 40 -12.69 -10.82 0.40
N HIS A 41 -12.57 -10.41 1.67
CA HIS A 41 -13.47 -9.43 2.29
C HIS A 41 -12.94 -7.99 2.27
N LEU A 42 -11.70 -7.79 1.82
CA LEU A 42 -11.09 -6.47 1.72
C LEU A 42 -11.70 -5.67 0.57
N ARG A 43 -12.26 -4.50 0.91
CA ARG A 43 -12.73 -3.52 -0.04
C ARG A 43 -11.99 -2.21 0.16
N SER A 44 -11.46 -1.68 -0.94
CA SER A 44 -10.66 -0.47 -0.97
C SER A 44 -10.97 0.30 -2.25
N GLY A 45 -10.89 1.63 -2.19
CA GLY A 45 -10.98 2.48 -3.39
C GLY A 45 -9.78 2.31 -4.33
N VAL A 46 -8.70 1.67 -3.85
CA VAL A 46 -7.50 1.33 -4.62
C VAL A 46 -7.31 -0.18 -4.58
N SER A 47 -7.06 -0.79 -5.74
CA SER A 47 -6.82 -2.23 -5.86
C SER A 47 -5.62 -2.68 -5.01
N VAL A 48 -5.82 -3.79 -4.30
CA VAL A 48 -4.81 -4.39 -3.42
C VAL A 48 -4.18 -5.60 -4.13
N THR A 49 -2.86 -5.60 -4.23
CA THR A 49 -2.05 -6.63 -4.89
C THR A 49 -1.64 -7.75 -3.92
N SER A 50 -1.51 -7.42 -2.64
CA SER A 50 -1.08 -8.39 -1.62
C SER A 50 -1.63 -8.05 -0.25
N VAL A 51 -2.07 -9.08 0.47
CA VAL A 51 -2.52 -9.02 1.85
C VAL A 51 -1.71 -10.06 2.63
N LYS A 52 -1.06 -9.64 3.71
CA LYS A 52 -0.25 -10.55 4.53
C LYS A 52 -0.24 -10.13 5.99
N ARG A 53 -0.60 -11.02 6.91
CA ARG A 53 -0.46 -10.79 8.35
C ARG A 53 1.02 -10.75 8.76
N LEU A 54 1.36 -9.82 9.65
CA LEU A 54 2.72 -9.64 10.15
C LEU A 54 2.95 -10.52 11.39
N GLY A 55 3.34 -11.77 11.18
CA GLY A 55 3.57 -12.73 12.28
C GLY A 55 2.30 -12.98 13.11
N ASP A 56 2.45 -13.21 14.41
CA ASP A 56 1.33 -13.36 15.36
C ASP A 56 0.90 -12.01 15.95
N THR A 57 0.74 -11.02 15.07
CA THR A 57 0.21 -9.71 15.45
C THR A 57 -1.15 -9.48 14.83
N GLU A 58 -1.83 -8.47 15.36
CA GLU A 58 -3.06 -7.95 14.79
C GLU A 58 -2.78 -7.11 13.53
N CYS A 59 -1.51 -6.87 13.18
CA CYS A 59 -1.14 -6.05 12.04
C CYS A 59 -1.16 -6.83 10.72
N VAL A 60 -1.86 -6.29 9.73
CA VAL A 60 -1.92 -6.83 8.37
C VAL A 60 -1.31 -5.82 7.40
N LYS A 61 -0.32 -6.29 6.63
CA LYS A 61 0.33 -5.54 5.57
C LYS A 61 -0.48 -5.64 4.28
N LEU A 62 -0.74 -4.50 3.66
CA LEU A 62 -1.45 -4.36 2.39
C LEU A 62 -0.52 -3.71 1.37
N ALA A 63 -0.40 -4.29 0.19
CA ALA A 63 0.29 -3.69 -0.96
C ALA A 63 -0.74 -3.22 -1.98
N PHE A 64 -0.70 -1.95 -2.38
CA PHE A 64 -1.61 -1.36 -3.35
C PHE A 64 -0.96 -1.29 -4.74
N VAL A 65 -1.76 -1.48 -5.80
CA VAL A 65 -1.28 -1.57 -7.18
C VAL A 65 -0.55 -0.30 -7.64
N ALA A 66 -1.06 0.88 -7.29
CA ALA A 66 -0.42 2.16 -7.57
C ALA A 66 -1.08 3.31 -6.81
N GLY A 67 -0.34 4.40 -6.58
CA GLY A 67 -0.85 5.63 -5.95
C GLY A 67 -0.67 5.67 -4.44
N PRO A 68 -1.08 6.76 -3.76
CA PRO A 68 -0.99 6.83 -2.31
C PRO A 68 -1.90 5.78 -1.67
N ALA A 69 -1.46 5.19 -0.56
CA ALA A 69 -2.31 4.32 0.23
C ALA A 69 -3.60 5.08 0.62
N PRO A 70 -4.79 4.47 0.47
CA PRO A 70 -6.03 5.09 0.90
C PRO A 70 -5.99 5.30 2.41
N LYS A 71 -6.65 6.34 2.94
CA LYS A 71 -6.70 6.59 4.39
C LYS A 71 -7.42 5.47 5.16
N PHE A 72 -8.35 4.79 4.50
CA PHE A 72 -9.19 3.74 5.09
C PHE A 72 -9.43 2.60 4.12
N VAL A 73 -9.59 1.40 4.65
CA VAL A 73 -10.09 0.22 3.94
C VAL A 73 -11.28 -0.37 4.70
N HIS A 74 -12.06 -1.22 4.05
CA HIS A 74 -13.13 -1.97 4.68
C HIS A 74 -12.80 -3.45 4.66
N ILE A 75 -13.02 -4.14 5.77
CA ILE A 75 -12.99 -5.60 5.85
C ILE A 75 -14.38 -6.03 6.30
N GLY A 76 -15.14 -6.62 5.38
CA GLY A 76 -16.58 -6.82 5.58
C GLY A 76 -17.29 -5.49 5.79
N SER A 77 -17.89 -5.30 6.97
CA SER A 77 -18.60 -4.07 7.35
C SER A 77 -17.73 -3.08 8.15
N THR A 78 -16.52 -3.48 8.54
CA THR A 78 -15.68 -2.68 9.44
C THR A 78 -14.75 -1.77 8.66
N LYS A 79 -14.78 -0.47 8.98
CA LYS A 79 -13.86 0.53 8.42
C LYS A 79 -12.60 0.62 9.27
N LEU A 80 -11.44 0.38 8.66
CA LEU A 80 -10.14 0.36 9.33
C LEU A 80 -9.23 1.47 8.77
N PRO A 81 -8.50 2.21 9.63
CA PRO A 81 -7.50 3.16 9.19
C PRO A 81 -6.27 2.43 8.62
N VAL A 82 -5.72 2.98 7.54
CA VAL A 82 -4.47 2.49 6.95
C VAL A 82 -3.33 3.38 7.40
N HIS A 83 -2.32 2.77 8.01
CA HIS A 83 -1.10 3.43 8.41
C HIS A 83 -0.03 3.23 7.32
N PRO A 84 0.66 4.29 6.87
CA PRO A 84 1.74 4.13 5.90
C PRO A 84 2.85 3.27 6.51
N TYR A 85 3.26 2.22 5.80
CA TYR A 85 4.37 1.41 6.24
C TYR A 85 5.68 2.18 6.04
N ARG A 86 6.41 2.41 7.13
CA ARG A 86 7.76 3.01 7.10
C ARG A 86 8.75 1.96 7.57
N ALA A 87 9.55 1.42 6.66
CA ALA A 87 10.69 0.61 7.04
C ALA A 87 11.62 1.46 7.91
N ARG A 88 12.08 0.90 9.04
CA ARG A 88 13.09 1.55 9.86
C ARG A 88 14.40 1.58 9.06
N PRO A 89 15.09 2.74 8.94
CA PRO A 89 16.37 2.84 8.25
C PRO A 89 17.46 2.01 8.94
#